data_AF-A0A2U2RH69-F1
#
_entry.id   AF-A0A2U2RH69-F1
#
_cell.length_a   1.000
_cell.length_b   1.000
_cell.length_c   1.000
_cell.angle_alpha   90.00
_cell.angle_beta   90.00
_cell.angle_gamma   90.00
#
_symmetry.space_group_name_H-M   'P 1'
#
loop_
_entity.id
_entity.type
_entity.pdbx_description
1 polymer ?
#
loop_
_entity_poly.entity_id
_entity_poly.type
_entity_poly.pdbx_seq_one_letter_code
_entity_poly.pdbx_strand_id
1 'polypeptide(L)' 'MTQPTVRDQIQAGINARTRMDMPLGTGVAFSRAYRQMLGLDGTSVEDAARAAHTPTGPPIHVLEDKIRARRAHAWGHAA' A
#
# COMPACT_ATOMS: atom_id res chain seq x y z
N MET A 1 28.98 -31.79 -7.16
CA MET A 1 28.05 -30.69 -6.85
C MET A 1 26.93 -30.72 -7.88
N THR A 2 25.73 -31.12 -7.50
CA THR A 2 24.59 -31.23 -8.42
C THR A 2 23.99 -29.84 -8.65
N GLN A 3 23.93 -29.38 -9.89
CA GLN A 3 23.32 -28.08 -10.20
C GLN A 3 21.82 -28.10 -9.90
N PRO A 4 21.27 -27.05 -9.26
CA PRO A 4 19.84 -26.94 -8.98
C PRO A 4 19.07 -26.88 -10.30
N THR A 5 17.96 -27.63 -10.37
CA THR A 5 17.15 -27.69 -11.58
C THR A 5 16.45 -26.35 -11.84
N VAL A 6 16.01 -26.12 -13.08
CA VAL A 6 15.24 -24.91 -13.44
C VAL A 6 14.00 -24.76 -12.54
N ARG A 7 13.35 -25.88 -12.17
CA ARG A 7 12.22 -25.88 -11.23
C ARG A 7 12.63 -25.37 -9.84
N ASP A 8 13.79 -25.80 -9.33
CA ASP A 8 14.29 -25.37 -8.02
C ASP A 8 14.65 -23.88 -8.03
N GLN A 9 15.22 -23.39 -9.13
CA GLN A 9 15.53 -21.97 -9.30
C GLN A 9 14.27 -21.11 -9.37
N ILE A 10 13.24 -21.54 -10.09
CA ILE A 10 11.94 -20.86 -10.15
C ILE A 10 11.30 -20.84 -8.76
N GLN A 11 11.28 -21.97 -8.06
CA GLN A 11 10.68 -22.07 -6.73
C GLN A 11 11.43 -21.22 -5.71
N ALA A 12 12.77 -21.18 -5.77
CA ALA A 12 13.58 -20.29 -4.94
C ALA A 12 13.26 -18.81 -5.24
N GLY A 13 13.08 -18.44 -6.51
CA GLY A 13 12.71 -17.09 -6.91
C GLY A 13 11.30 -16.68 -6.46
N ILE A 14 10.34 -17.61 -6.44
CA ILE A 14 9.00 -17.38 -5.88
C ILE A 14 9.10 -17.22 -4.37
N ASN A 15 9.76 -18.16 -3.68
CA ASN A 15 9.93 -18.14 -2.22
C ASN A 15 10.66 -16.87 -1.75
N ALA A 16 11.62 -16.35 -2.52
CA ALA A 16 12.29 -15.09 -2.23
C ALA A 16 11.35 -13.88 -2.35
N ARG A 17 10.36 -13.92 -3.26
CA ARG A 17 9.36 -12.87 -3.43
C ARG A 17 8.21 -12.97 -2.43
N THR A 18 7.85 -14.18 -1.99
CA THR A 18 6.74 -14.43 -1.06
C THR A 18 7.17 -14.55 0.40
N ARG A 19 8.47 -14.71 0.69
CA ARG A 19 9.05 -14.37 2.00
C ARG A 19 9.02 -12.86 2.19
N MET A 20 7.83 -12.30 2.26
CA MET A 20 7.61 -11.16 3.10
C MET A 20 7.70 -11.67 4.53
N ASP A 21 8.90 -11.61 5.11
CA ASP A 21 9.07 -11.50 6.56
C ASP A 21 8.41 -10.17 6.97
N MET A 22 7.07 -10.14 6.96
CA MET A 22 6.29 -9.02 7.43
C MET A 22 6.39 -9.07 8.96
N PRO A 23 7.16 -8.16 9.59
CA PRO A 23 7.30 -8.18 11.03
C PRO A 23 5.91 -8.10 11.68
N LEU A 24 5.65 -8.96 12.66
CA LEU A 24 4.40 -8.97 13.43
C LEU A 24 3.98 -7.52 13.75
N GLY A 25 2.89 -7.05 13.14
CA GLY A 25 2.43 -5.65 13.22
C GLY A 25 2.33 -4.90 11.89
N THR A 26 2.91 -5.39 10.79
CA THR A 26 2.77 -4.73 9.48
C THR A 26 1.32 -4.69 9.00
N GLY A 27 0.52 -5.74 9.26
CA GLY A 27 -0.92 -5.73 8.96
C GLY A 27 -1.70 -4.63 9.70
N VAL A 28 -1.28 -4.29 10.93
CA VAL A 28 -1.86 -3.18 11.71
C VAL A 28 -1.48 -1.83 11.07
N ALA A 29 -0.23 -1.67 10.64
CA ALA A 29 0.23 -0.48 9.94
C ALA A 29 -0.52 -0.26 8.61
N PHE A 30 -0.70 -1.31 7.81
CA PHE A 30 -1.48 -1.25 6.57
C PHE A 30 -2.94 -0.89 6.83
N SER A 31 -3.58 -1.50 7.83
CA SER A 31 -4.97 -1.22 8.17
C SER A 31 -5.17 0.23 8.64
N ARG A 32 -4.21 0.76 9.40
CA ARG A 32 -4.23 2.16 9.86
C ARG A 32 -4.04 3.13 8.70
N ALA A 33 -3.04 2.91 7.84
CA ALA A 33 -2.82 3.72 6.65
C ALA A 33 -4.05 3.71 5.72
N TYR A 34 -4.72 2.56 5.60
CA TYR A 34 -5.95 2.45 4.83
C TYR A 34 -7.11 3.27 5.41
N ARG A 35 -7.31 3.22 6.73
CA ARG A 35 -8.30 4.06 7.43
C ARG A 35 -8.03 5.55 7.24
N GLN A 36 -6.76 5.96 7.36
CA GLN A 36 -6.34 7.34 7.15
C GLN A 36 -6.57 7.81 5.71
N MET A 37 -6.19 6.99 4.72
CA MET A 37 -6.41 7.28 3.30
C MET A 37 -7.91 7.48 2.99
N LEU A 38 -8.77 6.62 3.55
CA LEU A 38 -10.22 6.72 3.36
C LEU A 38 -10.91 7.77 4.25
N GLY A 39 -10.20 8.33 5.23
CA GLY A 39 -10.77 9.27 6.20
C GLY A 39 -11.75 8.61 7.19
N LEU A 40 -11.68 7.29 7.36
CA LEU A 40 -12.55 6.54 8.28
C LEU A 40 -12.25 6.85 9.76
N ASP A 41 -11.10 7.47 10.03
CA ASP A 41 -10.66 7.96 11.33
C ASP A 41 -10.84 9.49 11.49
N GLY A 42 -11.55 10.14 10.56
CA GLY A 42 -11.75 11.59 10.56
C GLY A 42 -10.62 12.39 9.90
N THR A 43 -9.60 11.72 9.35
CA THR A 43 -8.49 12.41 8.66
C THR A 43 -8.99 13.16 7.42
N SER A 44 -8.63 14.45 7.33
CA SER A 44 -8.88 15.29 6.14
C SER A 44 -8.17 14.76 4.89
N VAL A 45 -8.50 15.28 3.71
CA VAL A 45 -7.79 14.91 2.48
C VAL A 45 -6.36 15.45 2.52
N GLU A 46 -6.21 16.67 3.02
CA GLU A 46 -4.98 17.44 3.10
C GLU A 46 -3.97 16.77 4.05
N ASP A 47 -4.43 16.29 5.20
CA ASP A 47 -3.59 15.58 6.16
C ASP A 47 -3.17 14.21 5.64
N ALA A 48 -4.07 13.50 4.95
CA ALA A 48 -3.75 12.23 4.30
C ALA A 48 -2.74 12.42 3.16
N ALA A 49 -2.87 13.48 2.37
CA ALA A 49 -1.93 13.82 1.30
C ALA A 49 -0.55 14.17 1.88
N ARG A 50 -0.51 14.93 2.98
CA ARG A 50 0.74 15.27 3.68
C ARG A 50 1.42 14.04 4.26
N ALA A 51 0.65 13.10 4.82
CA ALA A 51 1.18 11.84 5.34
C ALA A 51 1.73 10.92 4.23
N ALA A 52 1.14 10.97 3.04
CA ALA A 52 1.58 10.19 1.88
C ALA A 52 2.72 10.84 1.07
N HIS A 53 3.00 12.13 1.29
CA HIS A 53 3.97 12.88 0.51
C HIS A 53 5.40 12.43 0.80
N THR A 54 6.20 12.31 -0.27
CA THR A 54 7.64 12.06 -0.20
C THR A 54 8.37 13.04 -1.13
N PRO A 55 9.65 13.41 -0.84
CA PRO A 55 10.39 14.38 -1.65
C PRO A 55 10.56 13.97 -3.12
N THR A 56 10.57 12.67 -3.41
CA THR A 56 10.68 12.10 -4.76
C THR A 56 9.33 11.68 -5.35
N GLY A 57 8.24 11.91 -4.61
CA GLY A 57 6.89 11.51 -4.98
C GLY A 57 6.13 12.56 -5.79
N PRO A 58 4.86 12.29 -6.09
CA PRO A 58 3.98 13.28 -6.71
C PRO A 58 3.81 14.52 -5.82
N PRO A 59 3.59 15.71 -6.40
CA PRO A 59 3.24 16.91 -5.64
C PRO A 59 1.99 16.71 -4.77
N ILE A 60 1.92 17.43 -3.64
CA ILE A 60 0.82 17.31 -2.67
C ILE A 60 -0.56 17.47 -3.32
N HIS A 61 -0.76 18.47 -4.18
CA HIS A 61 -2.06 18.70 -4.84
C HIS A 61 -2.51 17.49 -5.69
N VAL A 62 -1.57 16.78 -6.34
CA VAL A 62 -1.87 15.55 -7.09
C VAL A 62 -2.28 14.42 -6.14
N LEU A 63 -1.68 14.35 -4.95
CA LEU A 63 -2.08 13.38 -3.92
C LEU A 63 -3.47 13.68 -3.39
N GLU A 64 -3.80 14.94 -3.13
CA GLU A 64 -5.14 15.35 -2.71
C GLU A 64 -6.22 14.96 -3.73
N ASP A 65 -6.00 15.23 -5.02
CA ASP A 65 -6.93 14.87 -6.08
C ASP A 65 -7.13 13.35 -6.18
N LYS A 66 -6.05 12.58 -6.09
CA LYS A 66 -6.10 11.11 -6.07
C LYS A 66 -6.86 10.59 -4.86
N ILE A 67 -6.66 11.18 -3.68
CA ILE A 67 -7.35 10.80 -2.45
C ILE A 67 -8.84 11.16 -2.53
N ARG A 68 -9.20 12.35 -3.04
CA ARG A 68 -10.61 12.73 -3.30
C ARG A 68 -11.28 11.73 -4.24
N ALA A 69 -10.65 11.43 -5.38
CA ALA A 69 -11.19 10.48 -6.34
C ALA A 69 -11.36 9.07 -5.72
N ARG A 70 -10.39 8.63 -4.92
CA ARG A 70 -10.45 7.34 -4.22
C ARG A 70 -11.58 7.28 -3.19
N ARG A 71 -11.77 8.33 -2.38
CA ARG A 71 -12.85 8.42 -1.40
C ARG A 71 -14.22 8.48 -2.08
N ALA A 72 -14.36 9.24 -3.16
CA ALA A 72 -15.58 9.29 -3.96
C ALA A 72 -15.96 7.90 -4.52
N HIS A 73 -14.97 7.14 -5.01
CA HIS A 73 -15.21 5.79 -5.55
C HIS A 73 -15.42 4.72 -4.46
N ALA A 74 -14.82 4.87 -3.27
CA ALA A 74 -15.00 3.94 -2.15
C ALA A 74 -16.45 3.88 -1.67
N TRP A 75 -17.21 4.96 -1.83
CA TRP A 75 -18.64 5.00 -1.50
C TRP A 75 -19.56 4.59 -2.67
N GLY A 76 -19.03 4.40 -3.89
CA GLY A 76 -19.81 4.01 -5.07
C GLY A 76 -20.11 2.50 -5.19
N HIS A 77 -19.46 1.64 -4.40
CA HIS A 77 -19.69 0.19 -4.40
C HIS A 77 -20.65 -0.30 -3.31
N ALA A 78 -21.25 0.61 -2.53
CA ALA A 78 -22.14 0.29 -1.42
C ALA A 78 -23.63 0.54 -1.73
N ALA A 79 -24.00 0.56 -3.02
CA ALA A 79 -25.39 0.68 -3.49
C ALA A 79 -25.82 -0.58 -4.24
#